data_AF-A0A2L2YYV2-F1
#
_entry.id   AF-A0A2L2YYV2-F1
#
_cell.length_a   1.000
_cell.length_b   1.000
_cell.length_c   1.000
_cell.angle_alpha   90.00
_cell.angle_beta   90.00
_cell.angle_gamma   90.00
#
_symmetry.space_group_name_H-M   'P 1'
#
loop_
_entity.id
_entity.type
_entity.pdbx_description
1 polymer ?
#
loop_
_entity_poly.entity_id
_entity_poly.type
_entity_poly.pdbx_seq_one_letter_code
_entity_poly.pdbx_strand_id
1 'polypeptide(L)' 'NIPRFWEIDVTEVLDPGSNSSVYMAKPSEFRMNKLYYKVYYIWLYLFVMYFIPFLTLAVLNIFIWRAVQHANKD' A
#
# COMPACT_ATOMS: atom_id res chain seq x y z
N ASN A 1 2.17 6.89 -9.05
CA ASN A 1 1.60 7.84 -8.07
C ASN A 1 0.10 7.64 -8.01
N ILE A 2 -0.40 6.88 -7.03
CA ILE A 2 -1.84 6.80 -6.76
C ILE A 2 -2.19 7.98 -5.85
N PRO A 3 -3.12 8.86 -6.26
CA PRO A 3 -3.55 9.98 -5.42
C PRO A 3 -4.18 9.48 -4.11
N ARG A 4 -3.65 9.95 -2.98
CA ARG A 4 -4.11 9.57 -1.64
C ARG A 4 -5.24 10.49 -1.18
N PHE A 5 -6.39 10.35 -1.84
CA PHE A 5 -7.54 11.25 -1.69
C PHE A 5 -8.03 11.42 -0.24
N TRP A 6 -7.85 10.41 0.62
CA TRP A 6 -8.37 10.44 1.99
C TRP A 6 -7.29 10.69 3.06
N GLU A 7 -6.05 10.84 2.63
CA GLU A 7 -4.91 11.06 3.53
C GLU A 7 -4.46 12.53 3.57
N ILE A 8 -5.04 13.37 2.72
CA ILE A 8 -4.63 14.76 2.52
C ILE A 8 -5.86 15.65 2.67
N ASP A 9 -5.80 16.55 3.64
CA ASP A 9 -6.73 17.67 3.75
C ASP A 9 -6.07 18.94 3.18
N VAL A 10 -6.88 19.84 2.63
CA VAL A 10 -6.40 21.15 2.17
C VAL A 10 -6.88 22.20 3.16
N THR A 11 -5.94 22.97 3.70
CA THR A 11 -6.25 24.12 4.56
C THR A 11 -5.72 25.40 3.98
N GLU A 12 -6.53 26.44 4.09
CA GLU A 12 -6.14 27.81 3.81
C GLU A 12 -5.29 28.34 4.97
N VAL A 13 -4.07 28.77 4.67
CA VAL A 13 -3.14 29.38 5.62
C VAL A 13 -2.78 30.76 5.09
N LEU A 14 -2.81 31.76 5.97
CA LEU A 14 -2.38 33.10 5.63
C LEU A 14 -0.85 33.13 5.57
N ASP A 15 -0.29 33.47 4.42
CA ASP A 15 1.16 33.58 4.25
C ASP A 15 1.68 34.85 4.94
N PRO A 16 2.57 34.74 5.95
CA PRO A 16 3.04 35.89 6.72
C PRO A 16 3.80 36.93 5.88
N GLY A 17 4.35 36.53 4.73
CA GLY A 17 5.16 37.40 3.88
C GLY A 17 4.38 38.14 2.79
N SER A 18 3.31 37.54 2.25
CA SER A 18 2.55 38.11 1.13
C SER A 18 1.15 38.60 1.51
N ASN A 19 0.73 38.41 2.77
CA ASN A 19 -0.61 38.74 3.25
C ASN A 19 -1.73 38.12 2.38
N SER A 20 -1.41 37.02 1.70
CA SER A 20 -2.29 36.30 0.79
C SER A 20 -2.61 34.93 1.36
N SER A 21 -3.81 34.45 1.05
CA SER A 21 -4.27 33.11 1.42
C SER A 21 -3.63 32.08 0.49
N VAL A 22 -2.87 31.14 1.04
CA VAL A 22 -2.28 30.02 0.30
C VAL A 22 -2.91 28.71 0.76
N TYR A 23 -3.21 27.82 -0.18
CA TYR A 23 -3.71 26.48 0.13
C TYR A 23 -2.53 25.53 0.38
N MET A 24 -2.46 24.96 1.57
CA MET A 24 -1.47 23.96 1.95
C MET A 24 -2.12 22.58 2.16
N ALA A 25 -1.44 21.54 1.66
CA ALA A 25 -1.81 20.16 1.93
C ALA A 25 -1.30 19.75 3.32
N LYS A 26 -2.21 19.33 4.20
CA LYS A 26 -1.91 18.78 5.51
C LYS A 26 -2.31 17.30 5.59
N PRO A 27 -1.67 16.48 6.43
CA PRO A 27 -2.16 15.13 6.69
C PRO A 27 -3.56 15.19 7.30
N SER A 28 -4.48 14.37 6.79
CA SER A 28 -5.82 14.25 7.35
C SER A 28 -5.80 13.60 8.73
N GLU A 29 -6.84 13.81 9.54
CA GLU A 29 -6.99 13.13 10.83
C GLU A 29 -6.93 11.61 10.70
N PHE A 30 -7.48 11.10 9.60
CA PHE A 30 -7.46 9.68 9.27
C PHE A 30 -6.03 9.15 9.07
N ARG A 31 -5.15 9.92 8.42
CA ARG A 31 -3.74 9.57 8.27
C ARG A 31 -2.96 9.61 9.58
N MET A 32 -3.34 10.48 10.50
CA MET A 32 -2.71 10.58 11.83
C MET A 32 -3.11 9.42 12.76
N ASN A 33 -4.13 8.64 12.40
CA ASN A 33 -4.53 7.47 13.16
C ASN A 33 -3.47 6.36 13.08
N LYS A 34 -2.83 6.06 14.22
CA LYS A 34 -1.79 5.03 14.34
C LYS A 34 -2.28 3.64 13.93
N LEU A 35 -3.55 3.31 14.18
CA LEU A 35 -4.13 2.02 13.82
C LEU A 35 -4.28 1.91 12.30
N TYR A 36 -4.82 2.96 11.66
CA TYR A 36 -4.90 3.03 10.20
C TYR A 36 -3.51 2.87 9.57
N TYR A 37 -2.53 3.63 10.04
CA TYR A 37 -1.17 3.57 9.52
C TYR A 37 -0.59 2.16 9.61
N LYS A 38 -0.71 1.51 10.79
CA LYS A 38 -0.18 0.16 11.00
C LYS A 38 -0.85 -0.87 10.09
N VAL A 39 -2.18 -0.84 9.98
CA VAL A 39 -2.91 -1.82 9.16
C VAL A 39 -2.66 -1.59 7.66
N TYR A 40 -2.75 -0.34 7.21
CA TYR A 40 -2.64 -0.04 5.78
C TYR A 40 -1.19 -0.06 5.29
N TYR A 41 -0.28 0.68 5.92
CA TYR A 41 1.10 0.79 5.41
C TYR A 41 1.97 -0.41 5.74
N ILE A 42 1.75 -1.08 6.87
CA ILE A 42 2.59 -2.22 7.26
C ILE A 42 1.93 -3.51 6.79
N TRP A 43 0.71 -3.82 7.26
CA TRP A 43 0.11 -5.11 6.98
C TRP A 43 -0.31 -5.29 5.52
N LEU A 44 -1.07 -4.34 4.95
CA LEU A 44 -1.51 -4.47 3.56
C LEU A 44 -0.31 -4.51 2.60
N TYR A 45 0.69 -3.65 2.81
CA TYR A 45 1.91 -3.65 2.01
C TYR A 45 2.67 -4.98 2.12
N LEU A 46 2.83 -5.50 3.33
CA LEU A 46 3.48 -6.79 3.56
C LEU A 46 2.74 -7.92 2.83
N PHE A 47 1.41 -8.00 3.00
CA PHE A 47 0.62 -9.06 2.39
C PHE A 47 0.58 -8.95 0.86
N VAL A 48 0.26 -7.78 0.33
CA VAL A 48 0.07 -7.60 -1.12
C VAL A 48 1.39 -7.66 -1.87
N MET A 49 2.45 -7.05 -1.33
CA MET A 49 3.71 -6.93 -2.06
C MET A 49 4.67 -8.10 -1.84
N TYR A 50 4.55 -8.83 -0.73
CA TYR A 50 5.45 -9.96 -0.44
C TYR A 50 4.71 -11.27 -0.31
N PHE A 51 3.68 -11.35 0.54
CA PHE A 51 3.01 -12.62 0.82
C PHE A 51 2.30 -13.19 -0.40
N ILE A 52 1.52 -12.39 -1.13
CA ILE A 52 0.79 -12.84 -2.31
C ILE A 52 1.74 -13.29 -3.43
N PRO A 53 2.77 -12.51 -3.83
CA PRO A 53 3.72 -12.96 -4.85
C PRO A 53 4.46 -14.24 -4.43
N PHE A 54 4.89 -14.33 -3.18
CA PHE A 54 5.57 -15.51 -2.67
C PHE A 54 4.66 -16.74 -2.66
N LEU A 55 3.43 -16.60 -2.18
CA LEU A 55 2.45 -17.67 -2.16
C LEU A 55 2.11 -18.13 -3.58
N THR A 56 1.94 -17.20 -4.51
CA THR A 56 1.69 -17.49 -5.92
C THR A 56 2.84 -18.29 -6.51
N LEU A 57 4.09 -17.86 -6.28
CA LEU A 57 5.27 -18.62 -6.70
C LEU A 57 5.30 -20.02 -6.07
N ALA A 58 5.04 -20.14 -4.78
CA ALA A 58 5.03 -21.43 -4.09
C ALA A 58 3.98 -22.37 -4.69
N VAL A 59 2.75 -21.89 -4.91
CA VAL A 59 1.66 -22.66 -5.51
C VAL A 59 2.00 -23.10 -6.94
N LEU A 60 2.53 -22.18 -7.77
CA LEU A 60 2.96 -22.51 -9.13
C LEU A 60 4.09 -23.54 -9.13
N ASN A 61 5.09 -23.40 -8.25
CA ASN A 61 6.17 -24.38 -8.12
C ASN A 61 5.66 -25.75 -7.67
N ILE A 62 4.67 -25.81 -6.77
CA ILE A 62 4.03 -27.07 -6.37
C ILE A 62 3.32 -27.72 -7.56
N PHE A 63 2.62 -26.94 -8.39
CA PHE A 63 1.98 -27.47 -9.59
C PHE A 63 2.99 -28.01 -10.60
N ILE A 64 4.09 -27.29 -10.85
CA ILE A 64 5.17 -27.75 -11.72
C ILE A 64 5.77 -29.06 -11.17
N TRP A 65 6.07 -29.12 -9.88
CA TRP A 65 6.62 -30.32 -9.25
C TRP A 65 5.69 -31.53 -9.41
N ARG A 66 4.37 -31.35 -9.21
CA ARG A 66 3.39 -32.41 -9.42
C ARG A 66 3.34 -32.87 -10.88
N ALA A 67 3.39 -31.94 -11.83
CA ALA A 67 3.39 -32.26 -13.26
C ALA A 67 4.63 -33.06 -13.68
N VAL A 68 5.82 -32.65 -13.23
CA VAL A 68 7.07 -33.38 -13.48
C VAL A 68 7.04 -34.78 -12.85
N GLN A 69 6.53 -34.89 -11.62
CA GLN A 69 6.42 -36.18 -10.94
C GLN A 69 5.46 -37.15 -11.64
N HIS A 70 4.41 -36.64 -12.28
CA HIS A 70 3.49 -37.45 -13.08
C HIS A 70 4.16 -37.91 -14.38
N ALA A 71 4.80 -37.00 -15.12
CA ALA A 71 5.49 -37.30 -16.38
C ALA A 71 6.65 -38.30 -16.22
N ASN A 72 7.34 -38.29 -15.08
CA ASN A 72 8.42 -39.25 -14.79
C ASN A 72 7.90 -40.65 -14.38
N LYS A 73 6.59 -40.81 -14.12
CA LYS A 73 5.96 -42.09 -13.77
C LYS A 73 5.33 -42.79 -14.98
N ASP A 74 5.10 -42.06 -16.07
CA ASP A 74 4.66 -42.58 -17.37
C ASP A 74 5.88 -43.00 -18.21
#